data_AF-A0A8S8Z8P2-F1
#
_entry.id   AF-A0A8S8Z8P2-F1
#
_cell.length_a   1.000
_cell.length_b   1.000
_cell.length_c   1.000
_cell.angle_alpha   90.00
_cell.angle_beta   90.00
_cell.angle_gamma   90.00
#
_symmetry.space_group_name_H-M   'P 1'
#
loop_
_entity.id
_entity.type
_entity.pdbx_description
1 polymer ?
#
loop_
_entity_poly.entity_id
_entity_poly.type
_entity_poly.pdbx_seq_one_letter_code
_entity_poly.pdbx_strand_id
1 'polypeptide(L)'
;MSDNTFQAFYEELKILVEKFEKRQMQIKVESDLDYDSVKIFGEKMDSVTRAKLGVEDAAELAYTTAEHHPYWAVLYNCTEITKTYS
;
A
#
# COMPACT_ATOMS: atom_id res chain seq x y z
N MET A 1 -12.63 25.06 11.91
CA MET A 1 -12.69 23.64 12.30
C MET A 1 -12.68 22.88 10.99
N SER A 2 -11.53 22.40 10.53
CA SER A 2 -11.48 21.51 9.37
C SER A 2 -12.07 20.18 9.83
N ASP A 3 -13.24 19.83 9.33
CA ASP A 3 -13.82 18.51 9.54
C ASP A 3 -12.77 17.49 9.08
N ASN A 4 -12.33 16.65 10.01
CA ASN A 4 -11.28 15.67 9.76
C ASN A 4 -11.91 14.48 9.02
N THR A 5 -12.33 14.71 7.77
CA THR A 5 -13.16 13.79 6.97
C THR A 5 -12.49 12.43 6.80
N PHE A 6 -11.16 12.39 6.69
CA PHE A 6 -10.41 11.14 6.62
C PHE A 6 -10.41 10.40 7.95
N GLN A 7 -10.31 11.09 9.09
CA GLN A 7 -10.43 10.48 10.40
C GLN A 7 -11.82 9.85 10.59
N ALA A 8 -12.89 10.54 10.18
CA ALA A 8 -14.24 10.00 10.25
C ALA A 8 -14.37 8.73 9.41
N PHE A 9 -13.86 8.75 8.17
CA PHE A 9 -13.78 7.57 7.33
C PHE A 9 -12.99 6.42 7.98
N TYR A 10 -11.84 6.72 8.59
CA TYR A 10 -11.00 5.71 9.23
C TYR A 10 -11.68 5.05 10.44
N GLU A 11 -12.42 5.82 11.24
CA GLU A 11 -13.23 5.26 12.34
C GLU A 11 -14.37 4.36 11.83
N GLU A 12 -15.07 4.76 10.76
CA GLU A 12 -16.08 3.90 10.12
C GLU A 12 -15.46 2.62 9.54
N LEU A 13 -14.27 2.73 8.93
CA LEU A 13 -13.53 1.60 8.39
C LEU A 13 -13.11 0.61 9.49
N LYS A 14 -12.68 1.07 10.67
CA LYS A 14 -12.38 0.20 11.81
C LYS A 14 -13.58 -0.64 12.22
N ILE A 15 -14.76 -0.02 12.33
CA ILE A 15 -16.00 -0.72 12.68
C ILE A 15 -16.30 -1.81 11.64
N LEU A 16 -16.07 -1.52 10.36
CA LEU A 16 -16.23 -2.49 9.29
C LEU A 16 -15.26 -3.66 9.42
N VAL A 17 -13.97 -3.39 9.66
CA VAL A 17 -12.93 -4.41 9.82
C VAL A 17 -13.27 -5.32 11.01
N GLU A 18 -13.58 -4.76 12.18
CA GLU A 18 -13.96 -5.53 13.37
C GLU A 18 -15.16 -6.45 13.13
N LYS A 19 -16.15 -6.00 12.34
CA LYS A 19 -17.32 -6.79 11.97
C LYS A 19 -16.95 -8.05 11.19
N PHE A 20 -15.92 -7.99 10.35
CA PHE A 20 -15.45 -9.13 9.57
C PHE A 20 -14.43 -9.99 10.32
N GLU A 21 -13.60 -9.41 11.19
CA GLU A 21 -12.73 -10.17 12.10
C GLU A 21 -13.55 -11.07 13.04
N LYS A 22 -14.69 -10.57 13.56
CA LYS A 22 -15.65 -11.36 14.35
C LYS A 22 -16.23 -12.57 13.59
N ARG A 23 -16.15 -12.58 12.25
CA ARG A 23 -16.57 -13.69 11.39
C ARG A 23 -15.41 -14.64 11.06
N GLN A 24 -14.29 -14.55 11.79
CA GLN A 24 -13.06 -15.32 11.59
C GLN A 24 -12.32 -15.05 10.27
N MET A 25 -12.58 -13.92 9.62
CA MET A 25 -11.72 -13.48 8.52
C MET A 25 -10.44 -12.85 9.09
N GLN A 26 -9.27 -13.29 8.65
CA GLN A 26 -8.03 -12.60 9.02
C GLN A 26 -7.83 -11.39 8.11
N ILE A 27 -7.87 -10.21 8.73
CA ILE A 27 -7.64 -8.93 8.08
C ILE A 27 -6.50 -8.25 8.83
N LYS A 28 -5.51 -7.75 8.10
CA LYS A 28 -4.45 -6.91 8.66
C LYS A 28 -4.61 -5.51 8.13
N VAL A 29 -4.72 -4.54 9.04
CA VAL A 29 -4.80 -3.11 8.71
C VAL A 29 -3.53 -2.42 9.17
N GLU A 30 -2.93 -1.63 8.28
CA GLU A 30 -1.83 -0.73 8.60
C GLU A 30 -2.25 0.68 8.21
N SER A 31 -2.03 1.66 9.08
CA SER A 31 -2.47 3.04 8.85
C SER A 31 -1.38 4.03 9.21
N ASP A 32 -1.24 5.06 8.40
CA ASP A 32 -0.39 6.22 8.62
C ASP A 32 -1.24 7.47 8.42
N LEU A 33 -1.77 7.99 9.54
CA LEU A 33 -2.73 9.11 9.54
C LEU A 33 -2.06 10.46 9.30
N ASP A 34 -0.74 10.55 9.41
CA ASP A 34 0.01 11.76 9.05
C ASP A 34 -0.02 11.99 7.52
N TYR A 35 -0.26 10.93 6.75
CA TYR A 35 -0.36 10.94 5.29
C TYR A 35 -1.71 10.47 4.76
N ASP A 36 -2.75 10.41 5.60
CA ASP A 36 -4.08 9.90 5.22
C ASP A 36 -4.02 8.56 4.46
N SER A 37 -3.18 7.64 4.95
CA SER A 37 -2.93 6.35 4.31
C SER A 37 -3.46 5.19 5.15
N VAL A 38 -4.19 4.28 4.52
CA VAL A 38 -4.64 3.02 5.12
C VAL A 38 -4.42 1.89 4.11
N LYS A 39 -3.77 0.81 4.55
CA LYS A 39 -3.54 -0.42 3.79
C LYS A 39 -4.27 -1.57 4.47
N ILE A 40 -5.04 -2.33 3.68
CA ILE A 40 -5.82 -3.47 4.15
C ILE A 40 -5.35 -4.72 3.42
N PHE A 41 -5.01 -5.75 4.17
CA PHE A 41 -4.50 -7.00 3.66
C PHE A 41 -5.37 -8.16 4.14
N GLY A 42 -5.75 -9.06 3.24
CA GLY A 42 -6.42 -10.32 3.59
C GLY A 42 -5.44 -11.47 3.75
N GLU A 43 -5.96 -12.64 4.12
CA GLU A 43 -5.20 -13.88 4.40
C GLU A 43 -4.19 -14.30 3.33
N LYS A 44 -4.46 -14.00 2.05
CA LYS A 44 -3.56 -14.36 0.94
C LYS A 44 -2.32 -13.48 0.84
N MET A 45 -2.23 -12.41 1.64
CA MET A 45 -1.12 -11.48 1.59
C MET A 45 0.06 -12.00 2.40
N ASP A 46 0.98 -12.71 1.73
CA ASP A 46 2.28 -13.07 2.29
C ASP A 46 3.36 -11.99 2.04
N SER A 47 4.53 -12.16 2.65
CA SER A 47 5.64 -11.20 2.55
C SER A 47 6.21 -11.05 1.14
N VAL A 48 6.22 -12.12 0.34
CA VAL A 48 6.72 -12.12 -1.04
C VAL A 48 5.73 -11.41 -1.95
N THR A 49 4.44 -11.74 -1.84
CA THR A 49 3.37 -11.06 -2.58
C THR A 49 3.34 -9.57 -2.26
N ARG A 50 3.49 -9.21 -0.97
CA ARG A 50 3.59 -7.81 -0.54
C ARG A 50 4.81 -7.09 -1.12
N ALA A 51 5.97 -7.74 -1.14
CA ALA A 51 7.18 -7.18 -1.73
C ALA A 51 7.01 -6.95 -3.24
N LYS A 52 6.41 -7.92 -3.95
CA LYS A 52 6.11 -7.80 -5.39
C LYS A 52 5.22 -6.58 -5.67
N LEU A 53 4.11 -6.43 -4.95
CA LEU A 53 3.20 -5.27 -5.12
C LEU A 53 3.93 -3.94 -4.84
N GLY A 54 4.76 -3.89 -3.80
CA GLY A 54 5.55 -2.68 -3.50
C GLY A 54 6.56 -2.33 -4.60
N VAL A 55 7.12 -3.32 -5.29
CA VAL A 55 7.99 -3.09 -6.46
C VAL A 55 7.17 -2.61 -7.65
N GLU A 56 5.99 -3.16 -7.89
CA GLU A 56 5.10 -2.72 -8.97
C GLU A 56 4.65 -1.26 -8.77
N ASP A 57 4.23 -0.90 -7.55
CA ASP A 57 3.87 0.49 -7.17
C ASP A 57 5.07 1.44 -7.40
N ALA A 58 6.27 1.02 -6.99
CA ALA A 58 7.49 1.80 -7.19
C ALA A 58 7.84 1.96 -8.68
N ALA A 59 7.57 0.94 -9.51
CA ALA A 59 7.73 1.02 -10.96
C ALA A 59 6.77 2.04 -11.57
N GLU A 60 5.49 1.98 -11.20
CA GLU A 60 4.47 2.93 -11.68
C GLU A 60 4.82 4.37 -11.31
N LEU A 61 5.24 4.59 -10.06
CA LEU A 61 5.73 5.90 -9.61
C LEU A 61 6.96 6.34 -10.40
N ALA A 62 7.91 5.43 -10.68
CA ALA A 62 9.08 5.75 -11.49
C ALA A 62 8.68 6.12 -12.93
N TYR A 63 7.77 5.39 -13.57
CA TYR A 63 7.30 5.72 -14.92
C TYR A 63 6.59 7.07 -15.02
N THR A 64 5.89 7.47 -13.96
CA THR A 64 5.17 8.76 -13.89
C THR A 64 6.05 9.92 -13.42
N THR A 65 7.20 9.62 -12.80
CA THR A 65 8.19 10.61 -12.39
C THR A 65 9.08 10.98 -13.60
N ALA A 66 9.29 12.28 -13.84
CA ALA A 66 10.14 12.76 -14.92
C ALA A 66 11.55 12.12 -14.89
N GLU A 67 12.09 11.77 -16.06
CA GLU A 67 13.40 11.12 -16.29
C GLU A 67 14.60 11.83 -15.61
N HIS A 68 14.40 13.07 -15.13
CA HIS A 68 15.40 13.88 -14.44
C HIS A 68 15.40 13.70 -12.90
N HIS A 69 14.52 12.88 -12.34
CA HIS A 69 14.48 12.67 -10.89
C HIS A 69 15.62 11.75 -10.42
N PRO A 70 16.39 12.11 -9.38
CA PRO A 70 17.62 11.41 -8.98
C PRO A 70 17.43 9.90 -8.70
N TYR A 71 16.22 9.51 -8.30
CA TYR A 71 15.89 8.13 -7.93
C TYR A 71 15.24 7.33 -9.07
N TRP A 72 14.91 7.96 -10.21
CA TRP A 72 14.23 7.32 -11.34
C TRP A 72 15.02 6.12 -11.86
N ALA A 73 16.32 6.32 -12.12
CA ALA A 73 17.18 5.26 -12.65
C ALA A 73 17.35 4.09 -11.67
N VAL A 74 17.39 4.34 -10.36
CA VAL A 74 17.52 3.28 -9.35
C VAL A 74 16.23 2.45 -9.28
N LEU A 75 15.09 3.13 -9.19
CA LEU A 75 13.78 2.47 -9.14
C LEU A 75 13.53 1.66 -10.41
N TYR A 76 13.74 2.25 -11.58
CA TYR A 76 13.61 1.58 -12.86
C TYR A 76 14.49 0.32 -12.95
N ASN A 77 15.78 0.43 -12.65
CA ASN A 77 16.68 -0.74 -12.69
C ASN A 77 16.30 -1.84 -11.70
N CYS A 78 15.90 -1.48 -10.47
CA CYS A 78 15.43 -2.47 -9.48
C CYS A 78 14.16 -3.19 -9.94
N THR A 79 13.24 -2.48 -10.60
CA THR A 79 11.99 -3.06 -11.11
C THR A 79 12.23 -4.01 -12.28
N GLU A 80 13.15 -3.68 -13.19
CA GLU A 80 13.51 -4.54 -14.33
C GLU A 80 14.25 -5.82 -13.89
N ILE A 81 15.13 -5.71 -12.88
CA ILE A 81 15.76 -6.89 -12.27
C ILE A 81 14.69 -7.79 -11.66
N THR A 82 13.71 -7.22 -10.95
CA THR A 82 12.66 -8.01 -10.31
C THR A 82 11.80 -8.75 -11.34
N LYS A 83 11.45 -8.12 -12.47
CA LYS A 83 10.72 -8.77 -13.58
C LYS A 83 11.51 -9.88 -14.28
N THR A 84 12.83 -9.77 -14.32
CA THR A 84 13.69 -10.74 -15.02
C THR A 84 13.86 -12.04 -14.21
N TYR A 85 13.69 -11.99 -12.89
CA TYR A 85 13.96 -13.10 -11.97
C TYR A 85 12.74 -13.56 -11.15
N SER A 86 11.54 -13.07 -11.45
CA SER A 86 10.25 -13.54 -10.93
C SER A 86 9.57 -14.52 -11.87
#